data_AF-A0A252D8J2-F1
#
_entry.id   AF-A0A252D8J2-F1
#
_cell.length_a   1.000
_cell.length_b   1.000
_cell.length_c   1.000
_cell.angle_alpha   90.00
_cell.angle_beta   90.00
_cell.angle_gamma   90.00
#
_symmetry.space_group_name_H-M   'P 1'
#
loop_
_entity.id
_entity.type
_entity.pdbx_description
1 polymer ?
#
loop_
_entity_poly.entity_id
_entity_poly.type
_entity_poly.pdbx_seq_one_letter_code
_entity_poly.pdbx_strand_id
1 'polypeptide(L)'
;QQQRELAEQQQRELAEQQQRELAEQRQRQLAEQQQRENAGNTSTNNQQSPTQPSNAAGGSLIASLVGQPQQDIDAHTHSAKIKPSNQPFSKGLEYVKYIEKDSGQPVEFTVTLTISEKGRLEYVAVVDKNISEKEKSYYEDFVTNEVLNNWEFEPAYDNDPNDPKASTLIVRIRLQPLP
;
A
#
# COMPACT_ATOMS: atom_id res chain seq x y z
N GLN A 1 14.63 34.40 -3.87
CA GLN A 1 13.92 33.36 -4.64
C GLN A 1 14.84 32.18 -4.94
N GLN A 2 16.07 32.40 -5.43
CA GLN A 2 17.09 31.36 -5.62
C GLN A 2 17.35 30.40 -4.44
N GLN A 3 17.30 30.86 -3.18
CA GLN A 3 17.51 29.95 -2.03
C GLN A 3 16.37 28.95 -1.80
N ARG A 4 15.12 29.25 -2.20
CA ARG A 4 14.01 28.29 -2.09
C ARG A 4 14.11 27.20 -3.17
N GLU A 5 14.44 27.61 -4.38
CA GLU A 5 14.64 26.70 -5.51
C GLU A 5 15.77 25.69 -5.25
N LEU A 6 16.86 26.13 -4.62
CA LEU A 6 17.98 25.27 -4.20
C LEU A 6 17.62 24.29 -3.07
N ALA A 7 16.73 24.69 -2.15
CA ALA A 7 16.27 23.82 -1.08
C ALA A 7 15.29 22.75 -1.61
N GLU A 8 14.39 23.13 -2.51
CA GLU A 8 13.47 22.20 -3.17
C GLU A 8 14.18 21.22 -4.10
N GLN A 9 15.25 21.65 -4.78
CA GLN A 9 16.06 20.76 -5.61
C GLN A 9 16.83 19.75 -4.75
N GLN A 10 17.47 20.18 -3.67
CA GLN A 10 18.14 19.28 -2.72
C GLN A 10 17.18 18.28 -2.09
N GLN A 11 15.97 18.72 -1.72
CA GLN A 11 14.97 17.84 -1.13
C GLN A 11 14.47 16.78 -2.13
N ARG A 12 14.36 17.15 -3.41
CA ARG A 12 14.09 16.21 -4.51
C ARG A 12 15.21 15.20 -4.70
N GLU A 13 16.46 15.66 -4.75
CA GLU A 13 17.62 14.78 -4.91
C GLU A 13 17.77 13.79 -3.75
N LEU A 14 17.51 14.25 -2.51
CA LEU A 14 17.56 13.40 -1.33
C LEU A 14 16.44 12.34 -1.36
N ALA A 15 15.25 12.72 -1.81
CA ALA A 15 14.12 11.81 -1.99
C ALA A 15 14.42 10.78 -3.11
N GLU A 16 15.02 11.22 -4.22
CA GLU A 16 15.39 10.36 -5.35
C GLU A 16 16.53 9.39 -4.99
N GLN A 17 17.46 9.81 -4.13
CA GLN A 17 18.52 8.92 -3.63
C GLN A 17 17.96 7.87 -2.67
N GLN A 18 17.09 8.27 -1.73
CA GLN A 18 16.37 7.33 -0.87
C GLN A 18 15.50 6.37 -1.68
N GLN A 19 14.84 6.85 -2.74
CA GLN A 19 14.07 6.04 -3.67
C GLN A 19 14.92 4.97 -4.35
N ARG A 20 16.16 5.29 -4.73
CA ARG A 20 17.08 4.34 -5.35
C ARG A 20 17.51 3.24 -4.37
N GLU A 21 17.87 3.62 -3.14
CA GLU A 21 18.25 2.65 -2.11
C GLU A 21 17.08 1.74 -1.70
N LEU A 22 15.87 2.30 -1.53
CA LEU A 22 14.69 1.52 -1.17
C LEU A 22 14.30 0.55 -2.29
N ALA A 23 14.35 1.00 -3.56
CA ALA A 23 14.05 0.14 -4.71
C ALA A 23 15.04 -1.02 -4.85
N GLU A 24 16.34 -0.78 -4.61
CA GLU A 24 17.34 -1.84 -4.64
C GLU A 24 17.15 -2.85 -3.50
N GLN A 25 16.79 -2.38 -2.31
CA GLN A 25 16.49 -3.24 -1.17
C GLN A 25 15.21 -4.07 -1.41
N ARG A 26 14.18 -3.47 -2.03
CA ARG A 26 12.92 -4.15 -2.43
C ARG A 26 13.19 -5.23 -3.48
N GLN A 27 14.02 -4.95 -4.49
CA GLN A 27 14.37 -5.93 -5.52
C GLN A 27 15.10 -7.14 -4.93
N ARG A 28 15.98 -6.92 -3.93
CA ARG A 28 16.63 -8.04 -3.22
C ARG A 28 15.64 -8.84 -2.39
N GLN A 29 14.75 -8.20 -1.63
CA GLN A 29 13.76 -8.92 -0.80
C GLN A 29 12.76 -9.73 -1.62
N LEU A 30 12.24 -9.18 -2.74
CA LEU A 30 11.34 -9.90 -3.65
C LEU A 30 12.02 -11.14 -4.25
N ALA A 31 13.30 -11.02 -4.64
CA ALA A 31 14.07 -12.15 -5.14
C ALA A 31 14.29 -13.23 -4.06
N GLU A 32 14.52 -12.83 -2.80
CA GLU A 32 14.70 -13.75 -1.67
C GLU A 32 13.40 -14.45 -1.24
N GLN A 33 12.28 -13.74 -1.28
CA GLN A 33 10.97 -14.31 -0.94
C GLN A 33 10.54 -15.34 -2.00
N GLN A 34 10.72 -15.01 -3.28
CA GLN A 34 10.39 -15.92 -4.39
C GLN A 34 11.28 -17.17 -4.40
N GLN A 35 12.55 -17.06 -3.95
CA GLN A 35 13.41 -18.23 -3.74
C GLN A 35 12.96 -19.09 -2.55
N ARG A 36 12.46 -18.49 -1.47
CA ARG A 36 11.91 -19.24 -0.32
C ARG A 36 10.60 -19.94 -0.66
N GLU A 37 9.72 -19.31 -1.45
CA GLU A 37 8.46 -19.91 -1.90
C GLU A 37 8.70 -21.08 -2.86
N ASN A 38 9.71 -20.99 -3.72
CA ASN A 38 10.09 -22.11 -4.59
C ASN A 38 10.83 -23.23 -3.86
N ALA A 39 11.58 -22.94 -2.79
CA ALA A 39 12.27 -23.96 -1.98
C ALA A 39 11.36 -24.65 -0.94
N GLY A 40 10.26 -24.00 -0.54
CA GLY A 40 9.31 -24.53 0.45
C GLY A 40 8.36 -25.61 -0.06
N ASN A 41 8.30 -25.82 -1.38
CA ASN A 41 7.32 -26.73 -2.00
C ASN A 41 7.84 -28.16 -2.25
N THR A 42 9.03 -28.51 -1.74
CA THR A 42 9.64 -29.85 -1.94
C THR A 42 10.17 -30.51 -0.67
N SER A 43 9.49 -30.43 0.47
CA SER A 43 9.77 -31.38 1.57
C SER A 43 8.60 -31.56 2.54
N THR A 44 8.03 -32.76 2.43
CA THR A 44 7.23 -33.50 3.41
C THR A 44 7.65 -33.35 4.88
N ASN A 45 6.62 -33.15 5.71
CA ASN A 45 6.37 -33.74 7.03
C ASN A 45 7.24 -33.36 8.25
N ASN A 46 6.52 -32.89 9.29
CA ASN A 46 6.84 -32.91 10.72
C ASN A 46 8.12 -32.18 11.21
N GLN A 47 7.93 -31.01 11.82
CA GLN A 47 8.42 -30.74 13.19
C GLN A 47 7.90 -29.39 13.76
N GLN A 48 7.58 -29.44 15.06
CA GLN A 48 6.99 -28.40 15.89
C GLN A 48 7.69 -27.04 15.83
N SER A 49 6.89 -25.97 15.87
CA SER A 49 7.27 -24.60 16.24
C SER A 49 6.14 -23.99 17.08
N PRO A 50 6.44 -23.05 17.98
CA PRO A 50 5.76 -22.90 19.27
C PRO A 50 4.39 -22.23 19.17
N THR A 51 3.43 -22.75 19.95
CA THR A 51 2.15 -22.15 20.39
C THR A 51 1.72 -20.87 19.68
N GLN A 52 1.20 -21.03 18.48
CA GLN A 52 0.27 -20.10 17.85
C GLN A 52 -1.07 -20.23 18.59
N PRO A 53 -1.77 -19.14 18.97
CA PRO A 53 -3.14 -19.25 19.45
C PRO A 53 -4.02 -19.73 18.29
N SER A 54 -4.14 -21.05 18.19
CA SER A 54 -5.14 -21.75 17.40
C SER A 54 -6.48 -21.57 18.08
N ASN A 55 -7.22 -20.52 17.69
CA ASN A 55 -8.68 -20.40 17.74
C ASN A 55 -9.15 -19.07 17.11
N ALA A 56 -9.11 -18.99 15.78
CA ALA A 56 -10.06 -18.17 15.02
C ALA A 56 -10.24 -18.84 13.65
N ALA A 57 -11.46 -19.29 13.37
CA ALA A 57 -11.86 -19.85 12.09
C ALA A 57 -11.37 -18.98 10.90
N GLY A 58 -11.08 -19.61 9.77
CA GLY A 58 -10.49 -18.98 8.59
C GLY A 58 -11.29 -17.78 8.09
N GLY A 59 -10.73 -16.58 8.21
CA GLY A 59 -11.36 -15.32 7.79
C GLY A 59 -10.47 -14.60 6.79
N SER A 60 -10.99 -14.31 5.61
CA SER A 60 -10.33 -13.42 4.66
C SER A 60 -10.78 -11.99 4.91
N LEU A 61 -9.96 -11.01 4.50
CA LEU A 61 -10.35 -9.61 4.53
C LEU A 61 -10.71 -9.14 3.11
N ILE A 62 -11.65 -8.20 3.02
CA ILE A 62 -11.89 -7.41 1.82
C ILE A 62 -11.55 -5.95 2.09
N ALA A 63 -10.94 -5.30 1.10
CA ALA A 63 -10.65 -3.88 1.14
C ALA A 63 -11.58 -3.11 0.22
N SER A 64 -11.94 -1.89 0.60
CA SER A 64 -12.79 -1.00 -0.20
C SER A 64 -12.41 0.46 0.00
N LEU A 65 -12.68 1.29 -1.00
CA LEU A 65 -12.58 2.74 -0.87
C LEU A 65 -13.79 3.31 -0.13
N VAL A 66 -13.54 4.25 0.78
CA VAL A 66 -14.57 5.03 1.46
C VAL A 66 -14.57 6.45 0.90
N GLY A 67 -15.69 6.85 0.30
CA GLY A 67 -15.81 8.14 -0.36
C GLY A 67 -15.05 8.20 -1.68
N GLN A 68 -14.86 9.42 -2.19
CA GLN A 68 -14.14 9.66 -3.45
C GLN A 68 -12.67 9.98 -3.17
N PRO A 69 -11.72 9.41 -3.96
CA PRO A 69 -10.32 9.83 -3.93
C PRO A 69 -10.18 11.35 -4.11
N GLN A 70 -9.35 11.99 -3.30
CA GLN A 70 -9.07 13.41 -3.37
C GLN A 70 -7.67 13.63 -3.93
N GLN A 71 -7.51 14.58 -4.85
CA GLN A 71 -6.21 14.92 -5.43
C GLN A 71 -5.50 15.93 -4.52
N ASP A 72 -4.25 15.65 -4.14
CA ASP A 72 -3.56 16.38 -3.07
C ASP A 72 -3.05 17.77 -3.52
N ILE A 73 -2.33 17.85 -4.65
CA ILE A 73 -1.58 19.07 -5.03
C ILE A 73 -1.75 19.41 -6.51
N ASP A 74 -1.53 18.45 -7.41
CA ASP A 74 -1.64 18.69 -8.84
C ASP A 74 -3.09 18.55 -9.28
N ALA A 75 -3.88 19.62 -9.35
CA ALA A 75 -5.25 19.52 -9.85
C ALA A 75 -5.25 19.30 -11.37
N HIS A 76 -5.17 18.03 -11.79
CA HIS A 76 -5.32 17.64 -13.20
C HIS A 76 -6.79 17.72 -13.60
N THR A 77 -7.06 18.10 -14.84
CA THR A 77 -8.43 18.21 -15.37
C THR A 77 -9.20 16.88 -15.25
N HIS A 78 -8.48 15.77 -15.44
CA HIS A 78 -8.98 14.43 -15.19
C HIS A 78 -8.11 13.74 -14.14
N SER A 79 -8.67 13.60 -12.95
CA SER A 79 -8.02 12.89 -11.84
C SER A 79 -7.73 11.43 -12.18
N ALA A 80 -6.65 10.92 -11.59
CA ALA A 80 -6.36 9.49 -11.61
C ALA A 80 -7.52 8.69 -11.02
N LYS A 81 -7.72 7.49 -11.56
CA LYS A 81 -8.80 6.59 -11.15
C LYS A 81 -8.24 5.34 -10.51
N ILE A 82 -8.99 4.82 -9.57
CA ILE A 82 -8.67 3.59 -8.85
C ILE A 82 -9.80 2.60 -9.13
N LYS A 83 -9.44 1.38 -9.53
CA LYS A 83 -10.36 0.25 -9.66
C LYS A 83 -10.04 -0.73 -8.54
N PRO A 84 -10.80 -0.69 -7.43
CA PRO A 84 -10.58 -1.59 -6.32
C PRO A 84 -10.81 -3.04 -6.72
N SER A 85 -9.98 -3.94 -6.21
CA SER A 85 -10.23 -5.37 -6.29
C SER A 85 -11.09 -5.83 -5.12
N ASN A 86 -12.12 -6.61 -5.43
CA ASN A 86 -12.95 -7.30 -4.44
C ASN A 86 -12.36 -8.66 -4.03
N GLN A 87 -11.14 -8.97 -4.46
CA GLN A 87 -10.52 -10.25 -4.16
C GLN A 87 -10.16 -10.31 -2.68
N PRO A 88 -10.61 -11.35 -1.95
CA PRO A 88 -10.19 -11.55 -0.58
C PRO A 88 -8.69 -11.81 -0.51
N PHE A 89 -8.03 -11.26 0.51
CA PHE A 89 -6.62 -11.50 0.78
C PHE A 89 -6.42 -12.20 2.14
N SER A 90 -5.28 -12.88 2.25
CA SER A 90 -4.87 -13.63 3.44
C SER A 90 -4.62 -12.67 4.60
N LYS A 91 -4.80 -13.17 5.83
CA LYS A 91 -4.70 -12.34 7.04
C LYS A 91 -3.28 -11.74 7.22
N GLY A 92 -3.15 -10.40 7.31
CA GLY A 92 -2.17 -9.81 8.25
C GLY A 92 -1.68 -8.34 8.11
N LEU A 93 -2.12 -7.47 9.03
CA LEU A 93 -1.19 -6.70 9.89
C LEU A 93 -1.56 -7.02 11.37
N GLU A 94 -1.02 -8.15 11.87
CA GLU A 94 -1.49 -9.03 12.97
C GLU A 94 -3.00 -9.00 13.31
N TYR A 95 -3.76 -9.28 12.25
CA TYR A 95 -5.22 -9.26 12.06
C TYR A 95 -5.87 -7.90 12.24
N VAL A 96 -5.34 -6.93 11.47
CA VAL A 96 -5.54 -5.47 11.60
C VAL A 96 -5.64 -5.13 13.10
N LYS A 97 -4.55 -5.55 13.77
CA LYS A 97 -4.36 -5.78 15.20
C LYS A 97 -5.63 -6.03 16.04
N TYR A 98 -6.28 -7.15 15.72
CA TYR A 98 -7.35 -7.94 16.38
C TYR A 98 -8.77 -7.36 16.51
N ILE A 99 -9.06 -6.39 15.66
CA ILE A 99 -10.33 -6.03 15.02
C ILE A 99 -9.92 -4.90 14.12
N GLU A 100 -9.27 -3.82 14.63
CA GLU A 100 -8.57 -3.41 15.93
C GLU A 100 -9.09 -3.71 17.40
N LYS A 101 -8.70 -4.83 18.06
CA LYS A 101 -9.09 -5.48 19.38
C LYS A 101 -10.58 -5.61 19.93
N ASP A 102 -11.30 -6.72 19.60
CA ASP A 102 -12.66 -7.22 20.03
C ASP A 102 -14.07 -6.57 19.68
N SER A 103 -14.48 -6.29 18.43
CA SER A 103 -15.86 -5.83 18.07
C SER A 103 -16.40 -6.25 16.67
N GLY A 104 -15.61 -6.96 15.85
CA GLY A 104 -15.99 -7.33 14.47
C GLY A 104 -16.24 -6.15 13.50
N GLN A 105 -15.89 -4.92 13.88
CA GLN A 105 -16.11 -3.70 13.11
C GLN A 105 -15.03 -3.51 12.02
N PRO A 106 -15.37 -2.83 10.91
CA PRO A 106 -14.41 -2.43 9.88
C PRO A 106 -13.32 -1.51 10.42
N VAL A 107 -12.11 -1.63 9.87
CA VAL A 107 -11.01 -0.69 10.12
C VAL A 107 -10.90 0.30 8.98
N GLU A 108 -10.76 1.59 9.28
CA GLU A 108 -10.64 2.66 8.29
C GLU A 108 -9.42 3.53 8.56
N PHE A 109 -8.59 3.76 7.55
CA PHE A 109 -7.44 4.66 7.64
C PHE A 109 -7.19 5.40 6.32
N THR A 110 -6.45 6.50 6.43
CA THR A 110 -6.14 7.39 5.30
C THR A 110 -4.72 7.20 4.80
N VAL A 111 -4.57 7.02 3.48
CA VAL A 111 -3.28 6.92 2.80
C VAL A 111 -3.18 7.87 1.63
N THR A 112 -1.96 8.27 1.32
CA THR A 112 -1.58 8.97 0.12
C THR A 112 -0.97 7.97 -0.86
N LEU A 113 -1.47 7.95 -2.10
CA LEU A 113 -1.03 7.08 -3.18
C LEU A 113 -0.39 7.92 -4.29
N THR A 114 0.79 7.55 -4.75
CA THR A 114 1.40 8.12 -5.97
C THR A 114 1.21 7.16 -7.12
N ILE A 115 0.54 7.63 -8.17
CA ILE A 115 0.27 6.89 -9.40
C ILE A 115 1.13 7.50 -10.51
N SER A 116 1.98 6.69 -11.12
CA SER A 116 2.81 7.08 -12.26
C SER A 116 1.98 7.40 -13.50
N GLU A 117 2.60 8.08 -14.47
CA GLU A 117 2.10 8.29 -15.83
C GLU A 117 1.73 6.96 -16.54
N LYS A 118 2.26 5.83 -16.07
CA LYS A 118 1.98 4.49 -16.64
C LYS A 118 0.82 3.77 -15.95
N GLY A 119 0.12 4.42 -15.01
CA GLY A 119 -0.94 3.78 -14.23
C GLY A 119 -0.42 2.72 -13.25
N ARG A 120 0.82 2.87 -12.77
CA ARG A 120 1.38 2.01 -11.71
C ARG A 120 1.42 2.75 -10.39
N LEU A 121 1.08 2.06 -9.31
CA LEU A 121 1.31 2.54 -7.95
C LEU A 121 2.81 2.56 -7.67
N GLU A 122 3.36 3.74 -7.38
CA GLU A 122 4.78 3.94 -7.09
C GLU A 122 5.07 4.11 -5.60
N TYR A 123 4.15 4.73 -4.87
CA TYR A 123 4.35 5.04 -3.47
C TYR A 123 3.04 5.03 -2.67
N VAL A 124 3.14 4.62 -1.42
CA VAL A 124 2.06 4.63 -0.43
C VAL A 124 2.62 5.25 0.84
N ALA A 125 1.94 6.28 1.36
CA ALA A 125 2.23 6.88 2.65
C ALA A 125 1.00 6.86 3.55
N VAL A 126 1.18 6.50 4.81
CA VAL A 126 0.09 6.59 5.80
C VAL A 126 0.05 8.00 6.38
N VAL A 127 -1.03 8.71 6.09
CA VAL A 127 -1.29 10.07 6.58
C VAL A 127 -2.32 10.10 7.72
N ASP A 128 -2.87 8.94 8.09
CA ASP A 128 -3.79 8.82 9.22
C ASP A 128 -3.11 9.20 10.53
N LYS A 129 -3.74 10.13 11.27
CA LYS A 129 -3.21 10.64 12.54
C LYS A 129 -3.35 9.63 13.69
N ASN A 130 -4.20 8.62 13.54
CA ASN A 130 -4.41 7.59 14.55
C ASN A 130 -3.35 6.48 14.48
N ILE A 131 -2.59 6.42 13.40
CA ILE A 131 -1.49 5.47 13.23
C ILE A 131 -0.19 6.15 13.67
N SER A 132 0.48 5.57 14.66
CA SER A 132 1.72 6.13 15.19
C SER A 132 2.84 6.11 14.14
N GLU A 133 3.78 7.05 14.21
CA GLU A 133 4.92 7.12 13.27
C GLU A 133 5.74 5.82 13.23
N LYS A 134 5.80 5.09 14.35
CA LYS A 134 6.47 3.80 14.47
C LYS A 134 5.74 2.68 13.73
N GLU A 135 4.43 2.84 13.51
CA GLU A 135 3.57 1.86 12.86
C GLU A 135 3.36 2.13 11.37
N LYS A 136 3.57 3.37 10.92
CA LYS A 136 3.36 3.77 9.52
C LYS A 136 4.03 2.85 8.52
N SER A 137 5.32 2.57 8.71
CA SER A 137 6.08 1.71 7.79
C SER A 137 5.47 0.30 7.68
N TYR A 138 4.91 -0.24 8.76
CA TYR A 138 4.22 -1.53 8.73
C TYR A 138 2.90 -1.46 7.97
N TYR A 139 2.10 -0.41 8.19
CA TYR A 139 0.85 -0.20 7.45
C TYR A 139 1.11 0.06 5.97
N GLU A 140 2.14 0.83 5.62
CA GLU A 140 2.53 1.12 4.24
C GLU A 140 2.92 -0.15 3.50
N ASP A 141 3.72 -1.01 4.12
CA ASP A 141 4.10 -2.30 3.55
C ASP A 141 2.88 -3.21 3.35
N PHE A 142 2.04 -3.35 4.38
CA PHE A 142 0.82 -4.14 4.30
C PHE A 142 -0.17 -3.64 3.24
N VAL A 143 -0.42 -2.33 3.19
CA VAL A 143 -1.32 -1.74 2.20
C VAL A 143 -0.79 -1.96 0.80
N THR A 144 0.51 -1.82 0.60
CA THR A 144 1.13 -2.00 -0.72
C THR A 144 1.06 -3.46 -1.17
N ASN A 145 1.46 -4.40 -0.31
CA ASN A 145 1.67 -5.79 -0.71
C ASN A 145 0.41 -6.65 -0.62
N GLU A 146 -0.49 -6.37 0.33
CA GLU A 146 -1.69 -7.18 0.55
C GLU A 146 -2.94 -6.51 -0.02
N VAL A 147 -3.13 -5.22 0.26
CA VAL A 147 -4.39 -4.53 -0.06
C VAL A 147 -4.45 -4.06 -1.51
N LEU A 148 -3.43 -3.33 -1.95
CA LEU A 148 -3.41 -2.65 -3.25
C LEU A 148 -2.76 -3.48 -4.36
N ASN A 149 -2.15 -4.62 -4.04
CA ASN A 149 -1.39 -5.42 -5.00
C ASN A 149 -2.22 -5.90 -6.20
N ASN A 150 -3.54 -6.08 -6.01
CA ASN A 150 -4.46 -6.50 -7.08
C ASN A 150 -5.35 -5.35 -7.59
N TRP A 151 -5.11 -4.11 -7.17
CA TRP A 151 -5.87 -2.95 -7.62
C TRP A 151 -5.29 -2.39 -8.91
N GLU A 152 -6.15 -1.85 -9.76
CA GLU A 152 -5.71 -1.20 -11.00
C GLU A 152 -5.81 0.32 -10.85
N PHE A 153 -4.87 1.01 -11.47
CA PHE A 153 -4.74 2.47 -11.41
C PHE A 153 -4.69 3.04 -12.82
N GLU A 154 -5.50 4.05 -13.08
CA GLU A 154 -5.45 4.83 -14.30
C GLU A 154 -4.80 6.17 -13.99
N PRO A 155 -3.79 6.60 -14.77
CA PRO A 155 -3.10 7.86 -14.52
C PRO A 155 -4.05 9.05 -14.72
N ALA A 156 -3.67 10.19 -14.13
CA ALA A 156 -4.35 11.44 -14.40
C ALA A 156 -3.97 11.98 -15.79
N TYR A 157 -4.73 12.93 -16.31
CA TYR A 157 -4.36 13.67 -17.51
C TYR A 157 -5.05 15.04 -17.54
N ASP A 158 -4.51 15.97 -18.31
CA ASP A 158 -5.15 17.25 -18.56
C ASP A 158 -5.99 17.20 -19.83
N ASN A 159 -5.50 17.77 -20.93
CA ASN A 159 -6.30 17.90 -22.14
C ASN A 159 -6.23 16.67 -23.07
N ASP A 160 -5.19 15.85 -22.95
CA ASP A 160 -4.94 14.72 -23.82
C ASP A 160 -4.75 13.42 -23.02
N PRO A 161 -5.60 12.39 -23.20
CA PRO A 161 -5.44 11.11 -22.51
C PRO A 161 -4.21 10.31 -22.97
N ASN A 162 -3.55 10.70 -24.07
CA ASN A 162 -2.29 10.10 -24.51
C ASN A 162 -1.05 10.76 -23.88
N ASP A 163 -1.24 11.82 -23.09
CA ASP A 163 -0.22 12.51 -22.30
C ASP A 163 -0.53 12.36 -20.78
N PRO A 164 -0.45 11.12 -20.24
CA PRO A 164 -0.77 10.88 -18.84
C PRO A 164 0.21 11.58 -17.90
N LYS A 165 -0.27 11.96 -16.73
CA LYS A 165 0.48 12.64 -15.67
C LYS A 165 0.55 11.80 -14.41
N ALA A 166 1.72 11.84 -13.78
CA ALA A 166 1.87 11.37 -12.42
C ALA A 166 0.95 12.18 -11.51
N SER A 167 0.39 11.53 -10.50
CA SER A 167 -0.54 12.19 -9.59
C SER A 167 -0.53 11.56 -8.21
N THR A 168 -0.90 12.38 -7.24
CA THR A 168 -0.99 11.98 -5.85
C THR A 168 -2.45 12.06 -5.39
N LEU A 169 -2.96 10.94 -4.89
CA LEU A 169 -4.32 10.79 -4.40
C LEU A 169 -4.32 10.51 -2.89
N ILE A 170 -5.14 11.24 -2.14
CA ILE A 170 -5.52 10.90 -0.78
C ILE A 170 -6.76 10.01 -0.85
N VAL A 171 -6.67 8.83 -0.25
CA VAL A 171 -7.78 7.87 -0.19
C VAL A 171 -7.99 7.35 1.20
N ARG A 172 -9.24 6.97 1.48
CA ARG A 172 -9.63 6.30 2.72
C ARG A 172 -9.93 4.85 2.41
N ILE A 173 -9.19 3.94 3.03
CA ILE A 173 -9.31 2.50 2.84
C ILE A 173 -10.07 1.91 4.02
N ARG A 174 -11.05 1.06 3.73
CA ARG A 174 -11.80 0.27 4.71
C ARG A 174 -11.45 -1.20 4.56
N LEU A 175 -11.14 -1.86 5.67
CA LEU A 175 -10.87 -3.29 5.76
C LEU A 175 -11.99 -3.97 6.53
N GLN A 176 -12.54 -5.04 5.96
CA GLN A 176 -13.68 -5.76 6.54
C GLN A 176 -13.41 -7.27 6.62
N PRO A 177 -13.71 -7.93 7.75
CA PRO A 177 -13.70 -9.38 7.83
C PRO A 177 -14.84 -9.97 7.03
N LEU A 178 -14.55 -11.05 6.30
CA LEU A 178 -15.57 -11.89 5.68
C LEU A 178 -16.14 -12.89 6.71
N PRO A 179 -17.46 -13.16 6.66
CA PRO A 179 -18.14 -14.11 7.54
C PRO A 179 -17.78 -15.58 7.24
#